data_AF-A0A3D1PTL9-F1
#
_entry.id   AF-A0A3D1PTL9-F1
#
_cell.length_a   1.000
_cell.length_b   1.000
_cell.length_c   1.000
_cell.angle_alpha   90.00
_cell.angle_beta   90.00
_cell.angle_gamma   90.00
#
_symmetry.space_group_name_H-M   'P 1'
#
loop_
_entity.id
_entity.type
_entity.pdbx_description
1 polymer ?
#
loop_
_entity_poly.entity_id
_entity_poly.type
_entity_poly.pdbx_seq_one_letter_code
_entity_poly.pdbx_strand_id
1 'polypeptide(L)'
;ARVARLYAAGHWAVWRFCIDREFLVKYNLLFWNEVRWAEDYPFDLVLAGACPKLYYLDVELVVYRANRVGSLLNAGLAKHFAGIAAVIHRFEKMFAAPDCPWTPAEQAEIWRRTANVFWPQARGAACRDAEVRAACAPGLTACKALWKLGDENTRPDWKLFAFLLNHFGPRFALWAAGLLKRK
;
A
#
# COMPACT_ATOMS: atom_id res chain seq x y z
N ALA A 1 -15.11 -10.97 -5.37
CA ALA A 1 -14.23 -11.48 -4.31
C ALA A 1 -14.48 -10.72 -3.00
N ARG A 2 -14.20 -11.30 -1.81
CA ARG A 2 -14.45 -10.66 -0.50
C ARG A 2 -13.66 -9.34 -0.37
N VAL A 3 -12.39 -9.37 -0.77
CA VAL A 3 -11.50 -8.19 -0.75
C VAL A 3 -12.04 -7.05 -1.61
N ALA A 4 -12.52 -7.33 -2.82
CA ALA A 4 -13.09 -6.30 -3.68
C ALA A 4 -14.36 -5.67 -3.09
N ARG A 5 -15.20 -6.49 -2.43
CA ARG A 5 -16.42 -6.01 -1.75
C ARG A 5 -16.10 -5.17 -0.52
N LEU A 6 -15.07 -5.54 0.24
CA LEU A 6 -14.50 -4.69 1.29
C LEU A 6 -14.19 -3.33 0.70
N TYR A 7 -13.24 -3.23 -0.22
CA TYR A 7 -12.81 -1.93 -0.73
C TYR A 7 -13.88 -1.12 -1.51
N ALA A 8 -14.95 -1.75 -2.01
CA ALA A 8 -16.05 -1.06 -2.66
C ALA A 8 -17.02 -0.35 -1.70
N ALA A 9 -17.13 -0.81 -0.45
CA ALA A 9 -18.18 -0.34 0.47
C ALA A 9 -17.82 0.92 1.29
N GLY A 10 -16.68 1.60 1.07
CA GLY A 10 -16.39 2.87 1.76
C GLY A 10 -14.91 3.23 2.01
N HIS A 11 -14.68 4.21 2.90
CA HIS A 11 -13.36 4.69 3.32
C HIS A 11 -12.80 3.85 4.48
N TRP A 12 -12.06 2.81 4.12
CA TRP A 12 -11.48 1.84 5.07
C TRP A 12 -10.27 2.41 5.78
N ALA A 13 -10.30 2.27 7.10
CA ALA A 13 -9.15 2.33 7.95
C ALA A 13 -9.52 1.53 9.20
N VAL A 14 -8.71 0.55 9.58
CA VAL A 14 -8.89 -0.24 10.82
C VAL A 14 -9.26 0.61 12.04
N TRP A 15 -8.76 1.85 12.08
CA TRP A 15 -9.05 2.86 13.10
C TRP A 15 -10.54 3.19 13.26
N ARG A 16 -11.40 2.74 12.34
CA ARG A 16 -12.86 2.94 12.34
C ARG A 16 -13.63 1.65 12.61
N PHE A 17 -12.95 0.52 12.84
CA PHE A 17 -13.62 -0.76 13.07
C PHE A 17 -13.85 -1.00 14.56
N CYS A 18 -15.02 -1.53 14.90
CA CYS A 18 -15.26 -2.18 16.18
C CYS A 18 -14.89 -3.66 16.03
N ILE A 19 -13.76 -4.07 16.62
CA ILE A 19 -13.26 -5.45 16.52
C ILE A 19 -13.26 -6.08 17.91
N ASP A 20 -13.80 -7.28 18.01
CA ASP A 20 -13.73 -8.08 19.23
C ASP A 20 -12.26 -8.41 19.55
N ARG A 21 -11.82 -8.09 20.77
CA ARG A 21 -10.46 -8.34 21.23
C ARG A 21 -10.15 -9.84 21.30
N GLU A 22 -11.11 -10.66 21.71
CA GLU A 22 -10.90 -12.12 21.77
C GLU A 22 -10.68 -12.70 20.39
N PHE A 23 -11.36 -12.16 19.38
CA PHE A 23 -11.14 -12.50 17.99
C PHE A 23 -9.71 -12.18 17.54
N LEU A 24 -9.19 -10.98 17.85
CA LEU A 24 -7.82 -10.60 17.52
C LEU A 24 -6.78 -11.55 18.15
N VAL A 25 -6.99 -11.93 19.42
CA VAL A 25 -6.11 -12.86 20.13
C VAL A 25 -6.17 -14.26 19.53
N LYS A 26 -7.39 -14.78 19.30
CA LYS A 26 -7.62 -16.13 18.75
C LYS A 26 -6.96 -16.34 17.40
N TYR A 27 -7.00 -15.33 16.53
CA TYR A 27 -6.43 -15.39 15.18
C TYR A 27 -5.04 -14.74 15.07
N ASN A 28 -4.44 -14.34 16.18
CA ASN A 28 -3.13 -13.68 16.25
C ASN A 28 -3.00 -12.51 15.26
N LEU A 29 -4.02 -11.66 15.22
CA LEU A 29 -4.10 -10.52 14.32
C LEU A 29 -3.40 -9.31 14.93
N LEU A 30 -2.25 -8.95 14.35
CA LEU A 30 -1.39 -7.88 14.82
C LEU A 30 -0.96 -7.00 13.64
N PHE A 31 -0.72 -5.72 13.91
CA PHE A 31 0.06 -4.90 13.00
C PHE A 31 1.46 -5.50 12.83
N TRP A 32 1.99 -5.48 11.61
CA TRP A 32 3.33 -5.95 11.34
C TRP A 32 4.35 -4.88 11.74
N ASN A 33 5.23 -5.18 12.70
CA ASN A 33 6.17 -4.22 13.29
C ASN A 33 7.12 -3.56 12.27
N GLU A 34 7.41 -4.27 11.18
CA GLU A 34 8.23 -3.81 10.06
C GLU A 34 7.48 -2.86 9.11
N VAL A 35 6.15 -2.83 9.16
CA VAL A 35 5.32 -1.90 8.39
C VAL A 35 5.04 -0.68 9.26
N ARG A 36 5.81 0.39 9.05
CA ARG A 36 5.79 1.61 9.87
C ARG A 36 4.96 2.75 9.26
N TRP A 37 4.40 2.50 8.09
CA TRP A 37 3.61 3.45 7.32
C TRP A 37 2.58 2.68 6.52
N ALA A 38 1.33 3.15 6.55
CA ALA A 38 0.18 2.48 5.95
C ALA A 38 0.06 1.02 6.45
N GLU A 39 0.26 0.80 7.74
CA GLU A 39 0.10 -0.48 8.42
C GLU A 39 -1.36 -0.92 8.56
N ASP A 40 -2.29 0.02 8.38
CA ASP A 40 -3.73 -0.20 8.38
C ASP A 40 -4.20 -1.07 7.22
N TYR A 41 -3.78 -0.80 5.98
CA TYR A 41 -4.25 -1.60 4.85
C TYR A 41 -3.84 -3.09 4.88
N PRO A 42 -2.60 -3.51 5.23
CA PRO A 42 -2.30 -4.93 5.34
C PRO A 42 -3.04 -5.55 6.50
N PHE A 43 -3.27 -4.82 7.60
CA PHE A 43 -4.09 -5.31 8.71
C PHE A 43 -5.53 -5.56 8.27
N ASP A 44 -6.16 -4.61 7.57
CA ASP A 44 -7.53 -4.73 7.04
C ASP A 44 -7.68 -5.99 6.17
N LEU A 45 -6.68 -6.25 5.33
CA LEU A 45 -6.62 -7.42 4.48
C LEU A 45 -6.49 -8.71 5.30
N VAL A 46 -5.53 -8.81 6.22
CA VAL A 46 -5.35 -10.01 7.04
C VAL A 46 -6.58 -10.28 7.92
N LEU A 47 -7.19 -9.22 8.49
CA LEU A 47 -8.45 -9.29 9.22
C LEU A 47 -9.56 -9.88 8.32
N ALA A 48 -9.70 -9.39 7.09
CA ALA A 48 -10.68 -9.92 6.15
C ALA A 48 -10.43 -11.40 5.79
N GLY A 49 -9.19 -11.90 5.91
CA GLY A 49 -8.85 -13.31 5.69
C GLY A 49 -9.29 -14.20 6.85
N ALA A 50 -9.17 -13.70 8.07
CA ALA A 50 -9.63 -14.39 9.29
C ALA A 50 -11.15 -14.31 9.49
N CYS A 51 -11.80 -13.27 8.97
CA CYS A 51 -13.23 -13.04 9.15
C CYS A 51 -14.09 -13.91 8.19
N PRO A 52 -14.85 -14.90 8.70
CA PRO A 52 -15.77 -15.68 7.87
C PRO A 52 -16.98 -14.84 7.41
N LYS A 53 -17.33 -13.79 8.17
CA LYS A 53 -18.40 -12.84 7.87
C LYS A 53 -17.95 -11.45 8.27
N LEU A 54 -18.23 -10.47 7.42
CA LEU A 54 -18.03 -9.05 7.73
C LEU A 54 -19.39 -8.37 7.63
N TYR A 55 -19.81 -7.73 8.72
CA TYR A 55 -21.04 -6.97 8.78
C TYR A 55 -20.68 -5.48 8.65
N TYR A 56 -21.36 -4.80 7.74
CA TYR A 56 -21.22 -3.36 7.57
C TYR A 56 -22.34 -2.68 8.32
N LEU A 57 -21.97 -1.76 9.21
CA LEU A 57 -22.90 -0.87 9.87
C LEU A 57 -22.60 0.55 9.38
N ASP A 58 -23.56 1.15 8.69
CA ASP A 58 -23.45 2.53 8.24
C ASP A 58 -23.88 3.45 9.39
N VAL A 59 -22.90 4.10 10.01
CA VAL A 59 -23.09 5.02 11.14
C VAL A 59 -22.28 6.29 10.91
N GLU A 60 -22.88 7.43 11.23
CA GLU A 60 -22.19 8.72 11.15
C GLU A 60 -21.16 8.83 12.29
N LEU A 61 -19.88 8.83 11.94
CA LEU A 61 -18.76 8.99 12.85
C LEU A 61 -18.00 10.28 12.52
N VAL A 62 -18.01 11.23 13.45
CA VAL A 62 -17.20 12.45 13.35
C VAL A 62 -15.81 12.16 13.90
N VAL A 63 -14.82 12.04 13.00
CA VAL A 63 -13.41 11.86 13.37
C VAL A 63 -12.65 13.17 13.16
N TYR A 64 -12.19 13.79 14.26
CA TYR A 64 -11.33 14.97 14.18
C TYR A 64 -9.89 14.57 13.85
N ARG A 65 -9.40 14.96 12.68
CA ARG A 65 -7.99 14.79 12.31
C ARG A 65 -7.24 16.10 12.49
N ALA A 66 -6.35 16.16 13.49
CA ALA A 66 -5.40 17.27 13.61
C ALA A 66 -4.18 17.01 12.72
N ASN A 67 -3.97 17.85 11.70
CA ASN A 67 -2.77 17.77 10.86
C ASN A 67 -1.59 18.39 11.60
N ARG A 68 -0.74 17.55 12.22
CA ARG A 68 0.44 17.99 12.97
C ARG A 68 1.68 17.95 12.08
N VAL A 69 2.55 18.96 12.20
CA VAL A 69 3.90 18.94 11.62
C VAL A 69 4.64 17.71 12.17
N GLY A 70 5.28 16.94 11.29
CA GLY A 70 5.92 15.68 11.65
C GLY A 70 5.00 14.45 11.69
N SER A 71 3.73 14.58 11.29
CA SER A 71 2.87 13.42 11.00
C SER A 71 3.56 12.45 10.04
N LEU A 72 3.37 11.13 10.23
CA LEU A 72 3.88 10.07 9.33
C LEU A 72 3.46 10.27 7.86
N LEU A 73 2.41 11.04 7.61
CA LEU A 73 1.99 11.42 6.25
C LEU A 73 2.94 12.41 5.57
N ASN A 74 3.71 13.17 6.35
CA ASN A 74 4.46 14.34 5.92
C ASN A 74 5.98 14.13 5.99
N ALA A 75 6.48 12.97 6.45
CA ALA A 75 7.91 12.74 6.65
C ALA A 75 8.35 11.31 6.30
N GLY A 76 9.48 11.21 5.56
CA GLY A 76 10.20 9.94 5.38
C GLY A 76 9.76 9.08 4.20
N LEU A 77 9.50 9.68 3.03
CA LEU A 77 9.07 8.97 1.81
C LEU A 77 9.91 7.73 1.46
N ALA A 78 11.23 7.77 1.66
CA ALA A 78 12.09 6.61 1.45
C ALA A 78 11.71 5.43 2.38
N LYS A 79 11.30 5.72 3.62
CA LYS A 79 10.85 4.72 4.60
C LYS A 79 9.50 4.11 4.22
N HIS A 80 8.65 4.81 3.46
CA HIS A 80 7.37 4.27 2.99
C HIS A 80 7.59 3.02 2.12
N PHE A 81 8.58 3.06 1.23
CA PHE A 81 8.90 1.91 0.37
C PHE A 81 9.42 0.70 1.16
N ALA A 82 10.12 0.91 2.28
CA ALA A 82 10.52 -0.20 3.15
C ALA A 82 9.29 -0.90 3.76
N GLY A 83 8.29 -0.14 4.19
CA GLY A 83 7.01 -0.69 4.67
C GLY A 83 6.26 -1.46 3.58
N ILE A 84 6.20 -0.91 2.36
CA ILE A 84 5.55 -1.58 1.22
C ILE A 84 6.29 -2.89 0.85
N ALA A 85 7.63 -2.87 0.80
CA ALA A 85 8.42 -4.06 0.53
C ALA A 85 8.22 -5.15 1.59
N ALA A 86 8.12 -4.76 2.87
CA ALA A 86 7.77 -5.69 3.94
C ALA A 86 6.37 -6.31 3.75
N VAL A 87 5.38 -5.51 3.32
CA VAL A 87 4.05 -6.04 2.99
C VAL A 87 4.10 -7.03 1.83
N ILE A 88 4.86 -6.75 0.78
CA ILE A 88 5.05 -7.67 -0.34
C ILE A 88 5.59 -9.01 0.18
N HIS A 89 6.69 -8.98 0.94
CA HIS A 89 7.30 -10.20 1.46
C HIS A 89 6.35 -11.03 2.33
N ARG A 90 5.56 -10.37 3.19
CA ARG A 90 4.57 -11.03 4.05
C ARG A 90 3.45 -11.68 3.26
N PHE A 91 2.90 -10.99 2.26
CA PHE A 91 1.86 -11.56 1.41
C PHE A 91 2.39 -12.68 0.52
N GLU A 92 3.60 -12.56 -0.05
CA GLU A 92 4.24 -13.66 -0.80
C GLU A 92 4.36 -14.92 0.07
N LYS A 93 4.84 -14.77 1.31
CA LYS A 93 4.93 -15.88 2.26
C LYS A 93 3.56 -16.48 2.57
N MET A 94 2.54 -15.63 2.77
CA MET A 94 1.18 -16.07 3.06
C MET A 94 0.53 -16.79 1.86
N PHE A 95 0.76 -16.30 0.64
CA PHE A 95 0.20 -16.89 -0.57
C PHE A 95 0.85 -18.22 -0.93
N ALA A 96 2.11 -18.40 -0.56
CA ALA A 96 2.83 -19.66 -0.71
C ALA A 96 2.48 -20.70 0.38
N ALA A 97 1.79 -20.31 1.45
CA ALA A 97 1.45 -21.22 2.53
C ALA A 97 0.34 -22.21 2.10
N PRO A 98 0.40 -23.49 2.51
CA PRO A 98 -0.61 -24.48 2.14
C PRO A 98 -2.04 -24.14 2.62
N ASP A 99 -2.13 -23.39 3.72
CA ASP A 99 -3.35 -22.92 4.35
C ASP A 99 -3.73 -21.49 3.94
N CYS A 100 -3.21 -21.00 2.82
CA CYS A 100 -3.51 -19.67 2.30
C CYS A 100 -5.02 -19.41 2.27
N PRO A 101 -5.54 -18.42 3.01
CA PRO A 101 -6.98 -18.17 3.12
C PRO A 101 -7.55 -17.43 1.90
N TRP A 102 -6.72 -17.20 0.87
CA TRP A 102 -7.01 -16.33 -0.26
C TRP A 102 -7.09 -17.12 -1.56
N THR A 103 -8.23 -17.00 -2.23
CA THR A 103 -8.38 -17.47 -3.60
C THR A 103 -7.46 -16.70 -4.55
N PRO A 104 -7.09 -17.23 -5.72
CA PRO A 104 -6.26 -16.51 -6.70
C PRO A 104 -6.83 -15.13 -7.08
N ALA A 105 -8.16 -15.02 -7.17
CA ALA A 105 -8.84 -13.74 -7.44
C ALA A 105 -8.68 -12.74 -6.28
N GLU A 106 -8.65 -13.20 -5.04
CA GLU A 106 -8.40 -12.36 -3.87
C GLU A 106 -6.94 -11.95 -3.78
N GLN A 107 -6.00 -12.84 -4.10
CA GLN A 107 -4.58 -12.52 -4.16
C GLN A 107 -4.30 -11.44 -5.23
N ALA A 108 -4.92 -11.54 -6.41
CA ALA A 108 -4.82 -10.53 -7.45
C ALA A 108 -5.37 -9.17 -7.00
N GLU A 109 -6.51 -9.17 -6.28
CA GLU A 109 -7.07 -7.95 -5.72
C GLU A 109 -6.19 -7.37 -4.62
N ILE A 110 -5.62 -8.18 -3.72
CA ILE A 110 -4.63 -7.74 -2.71
C ILE A 110 -3.45 -7.06 -3.40
N TRP A 111 -2.88 -7.66 -4.45
CA TRP A 111 -1.78 -7.06 -5.19
C TRP A 111 -2.14 -5.75 -5.85
N ARG A 112 -3.35 -5.63 -6.40
CA ARG A 112 -3.88 -4.38 -6.93
C ARG A 112 -3.99 -3.30 -5.85
N ARG A 113 -4.45 -3.64 -4.63
CA ARG A 113 -4.53 -2.71 -3.50
C ARG A 113 -3.15 -2.28 -2.99
N THR A 114 -2.22 -3.21 -2.86
CA THR A 114 -0.81 -2.90 -2.51
C THR A 114 -0.18 -1.96 -3.55
N ALA A 115 -0.47 -2.15 -4.84
CA ALA A 115 0.01 -1.25 -5.90
C ALA A 115 -0.62 0.16 -5.81
N ASN A 116 -1.90 0.26 -5.44
CA ASN A 116 -2.56 1.55 -5.22
C ASN A 116 -2.00 2.32 -4.02
N VAL A 117 -1.37 1.64 -3.06
CA VAL A 117 -0.60 2.29 -1.98
C VAL A 117 0.78 2.74 -2.47
N PHE A 118 1.42 1.96 -3.35
CA PHE A 118 2.75 2.23 -3.91
C PHE A 118 2.79 3.43 -4.86
N TRP A 119 1.89 3.50 -5.84
CA TRP A 119 1.97 4.48 -6.92
C TRP A 119 1.95 5.95 -6.47
N PRO A 120 1.13 6.35 -5.47
CA PRO A 120 1.20 7.71 -4.93
C PRO A 120 2.56 8.04 -4.32
N GLN A 121 3.22 7.07 -3.67
CA GLN A 121 4.56 7.27 -3.10
C GLN A 121 5.61 7.37 -4.19
N ALA A 122 5.56 6.50 -5.20
CA ALA A 122 6.45 6.55 -6.35
C ALA A 122 6.36 7.90 -7.10
N ARG A 123 5.16 8.47 -7.21
CA ARG A 123 4.95 9.83 -7.72
C ARG A 123 5.52 10.90 -6.81
N GLY A 124 5.31 10.78 -5.50
CA GLY A 124 5.94 11.67 -4.52
C GLY A 124 7.46 11.70 -4.70
N ALA A 125 8.05 10.53 -4.96
CA ALA A 125 9.50 10.37 -5.06
C ALA A 125 10.06 10.99 -6.33
N ALA A 126 9.28 11.06 -7.41
CA ALA A 126 9.61 11.78 -8.64
C ALA A 126 9.56 13.31 -8.44
N CYS A 127 10.31 13.85 -7.47
CA CYS A 127 10.41 15.27 -7.16
C CYS A 127 11.68 15.88 -7.77
N ARG A 128 11.85 17.22 -7.65
CA ARG A 128 13.05 17.91 -8.13
C ARG A 128 14.28 17.67 -7.26
N ASP A 129 14.06 17.36 -5.98
CA ASP A 129 15.12 17.10 -5.02
C ASP A 129 15.90 15.82 -5.40
N ALA A 130 17.20 15.96 -5.63
CA ALA A 130 18.06 14.86 -6.04
C ALA A 130 18.32 13.87 -4.89
N GLU A 131 18.42 14.35 -3.65
CA GLU A 131 18.68 13.52 -2.47
C GLU A 131 17.45 12.66 -2.15
N VAL A 132 16.25 13.26 -2.21
CA VAL A 132 14.99 12.50 -2.03
C VAL A 132 14.86 11.41 -3.09
N ARG A 133 15.15 11.72 -4.35
CA ARG A 133 15.15 10.71 -5.44
C ARG A 133 16.16 9.59 -5.18
N ALA A 134 17.39 9.95 -4.80
CA ALA A 134 18.44 8.98 -4.50
C ALA A 134 18.06 8.08 -3.32
N ALA A 135 17.47 8.63 -2.27
CA ALA A 135 17.02 7.90 -1.09
C ALA A 135 15.85 6.95 -1.39
N CYS A 136 14.94 7.33 -2.30
CA CYS A 136 13.77 6.50 -2.64
C CYS A 136 14.09 5.38 -3.64
N ALA A 137 15.10 5.54 -4.50
CA ALA A 137 15.38 4.61 -5.60
C ALA A 137 15.57 3.15 -5.16
N PRO A 138 16.32 2.82 -4.09
CA PRO A 138 16.44 1.43 -3.61
C PRO A 138 15.08 0.85 -3.18
N GLY A 139 14.26 1.65 -2.51
CA GLY A 139 12.91 1.25 -2.09
C GLY A 139 11.99 0.96 -3.28
N LEU A 140 12.04 1.76 -4.35
CA LEU A 140 11.30 1.48 -5.59
C LEU A 140 11.74 0.15 -6.22
N THR A 141 13.04 -0.16 -6.20
CA THR A 141 13.57 -1.44 -6.69
C THR A 141 13.03 -2.61 -5.89
N ALA A 142 12.98 -2.50 -4.56
CA ALA A 142 12.42 -3.53 -3.70
C ALA A 142 10.92 -3.77 -3.96
N CYS A 143 10.20 -2.76 -4.47
CA CYS A 143 8.78 -2.84 -4.82
C CYS A 143 8.52 -3.23 -6.29
N LYS A 144 9.49 -3.82 -7.00
CA LYS A 144 9.40 -4.13 -8.44
C LYS A 144 8.17 -4.96 -8.84
N ALA A 145 7.70 -5.85 -7.96
CA ALA A 145 6.52 -6.67 -8.20
C ALA A 145 5.26 -5.82 -8.53
N LEU A 146 5.19 -4.58 -8.05
CA LEU A 146 4.01 -3.72 -8.17
C LEU A 146 3.98 -2.86 -9.44
N TRP A 147 5.08 -2.76 -10.21
CA TRP A 147 5.23 -1.79 -11.30
C TRP A 147 4.27 -2.00 -12.49
N LYS A 148 3.55 -3.12 -12.53
CA LYS A 148 2.57 -3.44 -13.59
C LYS A 148 1.15 -3.56 -13.06
N LEU A 149 0.94 -3.26 -11.78
CA LEU A 149 -0.31 -3.48 -11.06
C LEU A 149 -0.95 -2.14 -10.66
N GLY A 150 -2.19 -2.20 -10.16
CA GLY A 150 -2.91 -1.04 -9.64
C GLY A 150 -3.69 -0.25 -10.70
N ASP A 151 -4.52 0.67 -10.23
CA ASP A 151 -5.46 1.45 -11.05
C ASP A 151 -4.85 2.75 -11.58
N GLU A 152 -3.82 3.25 -10.91
CA GLU A 152 -3.21 4.54 -11.25
C GLU A 152 -2.34 4.47 -12.52
N ASN A 153 -2.06 3.27 -13.04
CA ASN A 153 -1.39 3.05 -14.33
C ASN A 153 -2.31 3.32 -15.55
N THR A 154 -3.45 3.96 -15.34
CA THR A 154 -4.40 4.32 -16.41
C THR A 154 -4.07 5.67 -17.07
N ARG A 155 -3.38 6.58 -16.38
CA ARG A 155 -3.03 7.91 -16.92
C ARG A 155 -1.79 7.85 -17.85
N PRO A 156 -1.75 8.62 -18.96
CA PRO A 156 -0.65 8.57 -19.92
C PRO A 156 0.72 8.93 -19.35
N ASP A 157 0.80 9.95 -18.50
CA ASP A 157 2.03 10.38 -17.82
C ASP A 157 2.60 9.28 -16.92
N TRP A 158 1.72 8.50 -16.28
CA TRP A 158 2.12 7.37 -15.44
C TRP A 158 2.44 6.11 -16.21
N LYS A 159 1.79 5.86 -17.34
CA LYS A 159 2.22 4.80 -18.27
C LYS A 159 3.64 5.06 -18.76
N LEU A 160 3.99 6.32 -19.06
CA LEU A 160 5.36 6.69 -19.40
C LEU A 160 6.31 6.47 -18.22
N PHE A 161 5.96 6.92 -17.02
CA PHE A 161 6.80 6.69 -15.84
C PHE A 161 7.00 5.19 -15.52
N ALA A 162 5.95 4.39 -15.59
CA ALA A 162 5.99 2.94 -15.44
C ALA A 162 6.86 2.29 -16.53
N PHE A 163 6.73 2.74 -17.78
CA PHE A 163 7.61 2.32 -18.87
C PHE A 163 9.07 2.62 -18.54
N LEU A 164 9.38 3.83 -18.07
CA LEU A 164 10.73 4.21 -17.69
C LEU A 164 11.28 3.35 -16.54
N LEU A 165 10.45 3.07 -15.52
CA LEU A 165 10.82 2.19 -14.41
C LEU A 165 11.17 0.78 -14.91
N ASN A 166 10.35 0.20 -15.78
CA ASN A 166 10.52 -1.16 -16.26
C ASN A 166 11.74 -1.33 -17.20
N HIS A 167 12.13 -0.29 -17.95
CA HIS A 167 13.19 -0.40 -18.97
C HIS A 167 14.53 0.19 -18.54
N PHE A 168 14.52 1.26 -17.74
CA PHE A 168 15.74 2.00 -17.36
C PHE A 168 15.98 2.03 -15.84
N GLY A 169 15.01 1.56 -15.05
CA GLY A 169 15.13 1.45 -13.60
C GLY A 169 14.81 2.73 -12.81
N PRO A 170 14.73 2.64 -11.47
CA PRO A 170 14.23 3.73 -10.63
C PRO A 170 15.03 5.03 -10.69
N ARG A 171 16.37 4.97 -10.75
CA ARG A 171 17.20 6.19 -10.76
C ARG A 171 16.90 7.05 -12.00
N PHE A 172 16.87 6.43 -13.18
CA PHE A 172 16.57 7.13 -14.43
C PHE A 172 15.13 7.63 -14.47
N ALA A 173 14.16 6.76 -14.13
CA ALA A 173 12.75 7.11 -14.17
C ALA A 173 12.42 8.29 -13.23
N LEU A 174 12.93 8.26 -11.99
CA LEU A 174 12.74 9.34 -11.02
C LEU A 174 13.43 10.63 -11.48
N TRP A 175 14.62 10.52 -12.08
CA TRP A 175 15.32 11.67 -12.63
C TRP A 175 14.50 12.35 -13.74
N ALA A 176 14.09 11.59 -14.75
CA ALA A 176 13.33 12.07 -15.89
C ALA A 176 11.98 12.66 -15.47
N ALA A 177 11.21 11.95 -14.64
CA ALA A 177 9.91 12.43 -14.16
C ALA A 177 10.03 13.67 -13.25
N GLY A 178 11.08 13.76 -12.44
CA GLY A 178 11.32 14.93 -11.58
C GLY A 178 11.62 16.21 -12.36
N LEU A 179 12.24 16.11 -13.54
CA LEU A 179 12.47 17.26 -14.43
C LEU A 179 11.18 17.81 -15.05
N LEU A 180 10.18 16.94 -15.27
CA LEU A 180 8.90 17.31 -15.87
C LEU A 180 7.96 18.03 -14.88
N LYS A 181 8.22 17.97 -13.56
CA LYS A 181 7.41 18.70 -12.56
C LYS A 181 7.69 20.20 -12.61
N ARG A 182 6.65 21.02 -12.76
CA ARG A 182 6.71 22.49 -12.66
C ARG A 182 7.10 22.90 -11.23
N LYS A 183 7.79 24.04 -11.10
CA LYS A 183 8.15 24.63 -9.79
C LYS A 183 6.89 25.04 -9.03
#